data_AF-A0A8W8LYQ2-F1
#
_entry.id   AF-A0A8W8LYQ2-F1
#
_cell.length_a   1.000
_cell.length_b   1.000
_cell.length_c   1.000
_cell.angle_alpha   90.00
_cell.angle_beta   90.00
_cell.angle_gamma   90.00
#
_symmetry.space_group_name_H-M   'P 1'
#
loop_
_entity.id
_entity.type
_entity.pdbx_description
1 polymer ?
#
loop_
_entity_poly.entity_id
_entity_poly.type
_entity_poly.pdbx_seq_one_letter_code
_entity_poly.pdbx_strand_id
1 'polypeptide(L)' 'MAKSKNHTSHNQNRKQHRNGIHRPKTYRYPSMKGVDPKFLKNLKFSKKHNKNTKKYTGDFCNGVALGFQ' A
#
# COMPACT_ATOMS: atom_id res chain seq x y z
N MET A 1 13.47 -15.90 48.89
CA MET A 1 13.01 -15.45 47.56
C MET A 1 12.05 -16.50 47.00
N ALA A 2 10.78 -16.19 46.84
CA ALA A 2 9.84 -17.15 46.24
C ALA A 2 10.02 -17.16 44.71
N LYS A 3 10.13 -18.35 44.11
CA LYS A 3 10.25 -18.48 42.65
C LYS A 3 8.88 -18.23 42.00
N SER A 4 8.85 -17.39 40.97
CA SER A 4 7.66 -17.12 40.16
C SER A 4 7.67 -17.92 38.86
N LYS A 5 6.54 -17.91 38.13
CA LYS A 5 6.43 -18.54 36.81
C LYS A 5 7.07 -17.63 35.76
N ASN A 6 8.07 -18.13 35.06
CA ASN A 6 8.85 -17.34 34.10
C ASN A 6 8.18 -17.14 32.72
N HIS A 7 7.18 -17.95 32.34
CA HIS A 7 6.52 -17.85 31.04
C HIS A 7 5.08 -18.41 31.03
N THR A 8 4.18 -17.79 30.26
CA THR A 8 2.81 -18.27 29.99
C THR A 8 2.24 -17.71 28.67
N SER A 9 1.55 -18.56 27.91
CA SER A 9 0.80 -18.18 26.70
C SER A 9 -0.73 -18.17 26.91
N HIS A 10 -1.20 -18.39 28.14
CA HIS A 10 -2.60 -18.72 28.43
C HIS A 10 -3.65 -17.68 27.95
N ASN A 11 -3.30 -16.39 27.91
CA ASN A 11 -4.20 -15.31 27.51
C ASN A 11 -3.80 -14.65 26.19
N GLN A 12 -2.84 -15.20 25.44
CA GLN A 12 -2.38 -14.55 24.21
C GLN A 12 -3.44 -14.63 23.11
N ASN A 13 -3.97 -15.82 22.85
CA ASN A 13 -5.03 -16.02 21.84
C ASN A 13 -6.27 -15.17 22.13
N ARG A 14 -6.74 -15.19 23.39
CA ARG A 14 -7.90 -14.38 23.81
C ARG A 14 -7.69 -12.89 23.55
N LYS A 15 -6.48 -12.36 23.81
CA LYS A 15 -6.13 -10.95 23.50
C LYS A 15 -6.10 -10.69 22.00
N GLN A 16 -5.48 -11.57 21.22
CA GLN A 16 -5.37 -11.44 19.76
C GLN A 16 -6.75 -11.41 19.08
N HIS A 17 -7.71 -12.17 19.62
CA HIS A 17 -9.06 -12.24 19.05
C HIS A 17 -10.04 -11.17 19.55
N ARG A 18 -9.70 -10.33 20.55
CA ARG A 18 -10.64 -9.28 21.04
C ARG A 18 -11.07 -8.32 19.95
N ASN A 19 -10.12 -7.93 19.09
CA ASN A 19 -10.34 -7.04 17.96
C ASN A 19 -10.37 -7.79 16.62
N GLY A 20 -10.25 -9.12 16.65
CA GLY A 20 -10.06 -9.95 15.47
C GLY A 20 -8.64 -9.86 14.87
N ILE A 21 -8.24 -10.91 14.18
CA ILE A 21 -6.98 -10.95 13.42
C ILE A 21 -7.30 -10.58 11.97
N HIS A 22 -7.02 -9.33 11.60
CA HIS A 22 -7.26 -8.86 10.24
C HIS A 22 -6.15 -9.29 9.28
N ARG A 23 -6.56 -9.75 8.10
CA ARG A 23 -5.65 -10.05 6.99
C ARG A 23 -5.26 -8.74 6.28
N PRO A 24 -4.04 -8.63 5.71
CA PRO A 24 -3.67 -7.47 4.92
C PRO A 24 -4.59 -7.36 3.70
N LYS A 25 -4.99 -6.13 3.36
CA LYS A 25 -5.83 -5.85 2.19
C LYS A 25 -5.04 -6.12 0.90
N THR A 26 -5.65 -6.84 -0.03
CA THR A 26 -5.11 -7.01 -1.39
C THR A 26 -5.63 -5.89 -2.29
N TYR A 27 -4.75 -5.30 -3.08
CA TYR A 27 -5.10 -4.30 -4.08
C TYR A 27 -4.88 -4.88 -5.48
N ARG A 28 -5.58 -4.34 -6.49
CA ARG A 28 -5.45 -4.77 -7.89
C ARG A 28 -4.00 -4.71 -8.41
N TYR A 29 -3.23 -3.73 -7.92
CA TYR A 29 -1.83 -3.55 -8.28
C TYR A 29 -0.95 -3.62 -7.03
N PRO A 30 -0.06 -4.63 -6.91
CA PRO A 30 0.87 -4.73 -5.78
C PRO A 30 2.08 -3.78 -5.93
N SER A 31 2.84 -3.62 -4.85
CA SER A 31 4.10 -2.86 -4.90
C SER A 31 5.15 -3.57 -5.74
N MET A 32 5.90 -2.82 -6.56
CA MET A 32 7.01 -3.35 -7.37
C MET A 32 8.36 -3.42 -6.61
N LYS A 33 8.34 -3.36 -5.27
CA LYS A 33 9.55 -3.42 -4.45
C LYS A 33 10.16 -4.83 -4.54
N GLY A 34 11.46 -4.91 -4.84
CA GLY A 34 12.17 -6.18 -5.02
C GLY A 34 12.11 -6.76 -6.44
N VAL A 35 11.43 -6.07 -7.38
CA VAL A 35 11.49 -6.43 -8.80
C VAL A 35 12.82 -5.98 -9.39
N ASP A 36 13.38 -6.77 -10.31
CA ASP A 36 14.64 -6.49 -10.99
C ASP A 36 14.69 -5.05 -11.56
N PRO A 37 15.70 -4.24 -11.18
CA PRO A 37 15.88 -2.90 -11.71
C PRO A 37 15.93 -2.82 -13.23
N LYS A 38 16.42 -3.84 -13.95
CA LYS A 38 16.46 -3.84 -15.42
C LYS A 38 15.05 -3.91 -16.01
N PHE A 39 14.19 -4.76 -15.45
CA PHE A 39 12.78 -4.82 -15.80
C PHE A 39 12.07 -3.49 -15.51
N LEU A 40 12.34 -2.87 -14.35
CA LEU A 40 11.73 -1.58 -13.98
C LEU A 40 12.10 -0.45 -14.95
N LYS A 41 13.37 -0.40 -15.37
CA LYS A 41 13.84 0.56 -16.38
C LYS A 41 13.09 0.35 -17.69
N ASN A 42 13.03 -0.89 -18.19
CA ASN A 42 12.31 -1.20 -19.42
C ASN A 42 10.81 -0.83 -19.33
N LEU A 43 10.14 -1.23 -18.25
CA LEU A 43 8.72 -0.92 -18.03
C LEU A 43 8.46 0.59 -18.05
N LYS A 44 9.36 1.39 -17.44
CA LYS A 44 9.26 2.85 -17.46
C LYS A 44 9.40 3.40 -18.89
N PHE A 45 10.36 2.89 -19.67
CA PHE A 45 10.53 3.29 -21.07
C PHE A 45 9.32 2.89 -21.93
N SER A 46 8.82 1.66 -21.81
CA SER A 46 7.65 1.19 -22.58
C SER A 46 6.41 2.03 -22.26
N LYS A 47 6.11 2.25 -20.97
CA LYS A 47 4.97 3.10 -20.57
C LYS A 47 5.07 4.53 -21.08
N LYS A 48 6.28 5.10 -21.17
CA LYS A 48 6.51 6.47 -21.65
C LYS A 48 6.26 6.61 -23.16
N HIS A 49 6.66 5.63 -23.95
CA HIS A 49 6.68 5.74 -25.43
C HIS A 49 5.50 5.03 -26.12
N ASN A 50 4.73 4.21 -25.41
CA ASN A 50 3.48 3.63 -25.91
C ASN A 50 2.36 4.69 -25.91
N LYS A 51 2.25 5.46 -27.00
CA LYS A 51 1.29 6.57 -27.20
C LYS A 51 -0.20 6.16 -27.20
N ASN A 52 -0.51 4.88 -27.09
CA ASN A 52 -1.88 4.35 -27.09
C ASN A 52 -2.58 4.40 -25.73
N THR A 53 -1.92 4.91 -24.68
CA THR A 53 -2.62 5.31 -23.45
C THR A 53 -3.34 6.61 -23.76
N LYS A 54 -4.67 6.61 -23.87
CA LYS A 54 -5.49 7.82 -23.96
C LYS A 54 -4.96 8.82 -22.94
N LYS A 55 -4.33 9.90 -23.43
CA LYS A 55 -3.89 10.99 -22.56
C LYS A 55 -5.17 11.63 -22.06
N TYR A 56 -5.52 11.41 -20.80
CA TYR A 56 -6.39 12.33 -20.12
C TYR A 56 -5.59 13.63 -20.00
N THR A 57 -5.78 14.54 -20.96
CA THR A 57 -5.43 15.94 -20.80
C THR A 57 -6.28 16.47 -19.65
N GLY A 58 -5.63 16.63 -18.51
CA GLY A 58 -6.22 17.13 -17.28
C GLY A 58 -5.11 17.74 -16.44
N ASP A 59 -4.37 18.66 -17.05
CA ASP A 59 -3.67 19.70 -16.32
C ASP A 59 -4.73 20.47 -15.52
N PHE A 60 -4.71 20.35 -14.19
CA PHE A 60 -5.07 21.46 -13.31
C PHE A 60 -4.19 21.35 -12.06
N CYS A 61 -3.01 21.98 -12.16
CA CYS A 61 -2.58 22.82 -11.04
C CYS A 61 -3.60 23.97 -10.89
N ASN A 62 -3.59 24.65 -9.73
CA ASN A 62 -4.49 25.72 -9.26
C ASN A 62 -5.56 25.15 -8.30
N GLY A 63 -5.55 25.37 -6.98
CA GLY A 63 -5.06 26.57 -6.31
C GLY A 63 -5.94 27.76 -6.66
N VAL A 64 -6.97 27.98 -5.84
CA VAL A 64 -7.67 29.26 -5.61
C VAL A 64 -8.74 29.74 -6.63
N ALA A 65 -9.91 30.04 -6.04
CA ALA A 65 -10.92 31.05 -6.39
C ALA A 65 -11.99 30.79 -7.47
N LEU A 66 -13.15 31.43 -7.22
CA LEU A 66 -14.41 31.56 -7.98
C LEU A 66 -15.37 30.38 -7.73
N GLY A 67 -16.39 30.46 -6.85
CA GLY A 67 -17.23 31.61 -6.55
C GLY A 67 -18.10 31.94 -7.77
N PHE A 68 -19.24 31.26 -7.94
CA PHE A 68 -20.43 31.77 -8.63
C PHE A 68 -21.63 30.85 -8.35
N GLN A 69 -22.66 31.49 -7.77
CA GLN A 69 -24.00 31.03 -7.34
C GLN A 69 -24.09 30.02 -6.18
#